data_AF-A0A523V6C2-F1
#
_entry.id   AF-A0A523V6C2-F1
#
_cell.length_a   1.000
_cell.length_b   1.000
_cell.length_c   1.000
_cell.angle_alpha   90.00
_cell.angle_beta   90.00
_cell.angle_gamma   90.00
#
_symmetry.space_group_name_H-M   'P 1'
#
loop_
_entity.id
_entity.type
_entity.pdbx_description
1 polymer ?
#
loop_
_entity_poly.entity_id
_entity_poly.type
_entity_poly.pdbx_seq_one_letter_code
_entity_poly.pdbx_strand_id
1 'polypeptide(L)'
;MSTQIIFYISTILFLVGIVGLFVSRDMISVFVAYQLIVIAAIINFLSFFIHNGSGGLWDKIFLIMGSITLYLLIFAVFFYIYSNIGILKRQEIMGDHRLFILKRSDWWGEDNI
;
A
#
# COMPACT_ATOMS: atom_id res chain seq x y z
N MET A 1 11.44 20.79 -3.68
CA MET A 1 10.00 20.46 -3.68
C MET A 1 9.42 20.94 -2.34
N SER A 2 8.23 21.56 -2.33
CA SER A 2 7.58 21.92 -1.06
C SER A 2 7.15 20.66 -0.30
N THR A 3 7.28 20.64 1.02
CA THR A 3 6.81 19.55 1.90
C THR A 3 5.33 19.26 1.72
N GLN A 4 4.54 20.29 1.41
CA GLN A 4 3.13 20.16 1.10
C GLN A 4 2.89 19.28 -0.13
N ILE A 5 3.73 19.38 -1.16
CA ILE A 5 3.59 18.58 -2.38
C ILE A 5 3.91 17.11 -2.09
N ILE A 6 4.97 16.84 -1.33
CA ILE A 6 5.34 15.47 -0.94
C ILE A 6 4.22 14.85 -0.09
N PHE A 7 3.65 15.64 0.84
CA PHE A 7 2.48 15.23 1.61
C PHE A 7 1.30 14.86 0.70
N TYR A 8 0.89 15.74 -0.22
CA TYR A 8 -0.23 15.46 -1.12
C TYR A 8 -0.01 14.22 -1.99
N ILE A 9 1.19 14.04 -2.54
CA ILE A 9 1.53 12.84 -3.33
C ILE A 9 1.44 11.58 -2.45
N SER A 10 2.00 11.61 -1.23
CA SER A 10 1.91 10.48 -0.30
C SER A 10 0.47 10.16 0.07
N THR A 11 -0.37 11.17 0.29
CA THR A 11 -1.80 11.00 0.58
C THR A 11 -2.54 10.38 -0.61
N ILE A 12 -2.26 10.81 -1.84
CA ILE A 12 -2.87 10.22 -3.03
C ILE A 12 -2.47 8.74 -3.17
N LEU A 13 -1.18 8.42 -3.00
CA LEU A 13 -0.70 7.03 -3.04
C LEU A 13 -1.37 6.17 -1.97
N PHE A 14 -1.53 6.71 -0.76
CA PHE A 14 -2.22 6.04 0.34
C PHE A 14 -3.69 5.78 0.01
N LEU A 15 -4.41 6.77 -0.53
CA LEU A 15 -5.81 6.62 -0.94
C LEU A 15 -5.99 5.62 -2.06
N VAL A 16 -5.10 5.62 -3.07
CA VAL A 16 -5.09 4.62 -4.14
C VAL A 16 -4.86 3.22 -3.56
N GLY A 17 -3.95 3.08 -2.60
CA GLY A 17 -3.72 1.82 -1.90
C GLY A 17 -4.95 1.36 -1.10
N ILE A 18 -5.62 2.25 -0.37
CA ILE A 18 -6.86 1.93 0.35
C ILE A 18 -7.96 1.45 -0.60
N VAL A 19 -8.21 2.21 -1.67
CA VAL A 19 -9.21 1.83 -2.69
C VAL A 19 -8.84 0.48 -3.31
N GLY A 20 -7.55 0.29 -3.61
CA GLY A 20 -7.02 -0.98 -4.11
C GLY A 20 -7.32 -2.15 -3.17
N LEU A 21 -7.16 -1.99 -1.85
CA LEU A 21 -7.49 -3.05 -0.89
C LEU A 21 -8.97 -3.43 -0.90
N PHE A 22 -9.86 -2.45 -1.03
CA PHE A 22 -11.30 -2.67 -0.94
C PHE A 22 -11.93 -3.25 -2.22
N VAL A 23 -11.34 -2.95 -3.38
CA VAL A 23 -11.92 -3.25 -4.71
C VAL A 23 -11.16 -4.35 -5.46
N SER A 24 -9.99 -4.76 -4.96
CA SER A 24 -9.22 -5.83 -5.59
C SER A 24 -9.88 -7.20 -5.43
N ARG A 25 -10.04 -7.89 -6.56
CA ARG A 25 -10.54 -9.27 -6.59
C ARG A 25 -9.46 -10.29 -6.24
N ASP A 26 -8.26 -10.06 -6.77
CA ASP A 26 -7.15 -11.00 -6.69
C ASP A 26 -6.22 -10.65 -5.53
N MET A 27 -5.73 -11.66 -4.83
CA MET A 27 -4.79 -11.51 -3.72
C MET A 27 -3.52 -10.74 -4.12
N ILE A 28 -3.05 -10.90 -5.35
CA ILE A 28 -1.89 -10.16 -5.88
C ILE A 28 -2.18 -8.65 -5.91
N SER A 29 -3.37 -8.27 -6.37
CA SER A 29 -3.78 -6.87 -6.43
C SER A 29 -3.94 -6.27 -5.02
N VAL A 30 -4.44 -7.05 -4.07
CA VAL A 30 -4.46 -6.70 -2.63
C VAL A 30 -3.03 -6.47 -2.11
N PHE A 31 -2.07 -7.33 -2.48
CA PHE A 31 -0.67 -7.14 -2.09
C PHE A 31 -0.06 -5.88 -2.69
N VAL A 32 -0.29 -5.60 -3.97
CA VAL A 32 0.18 -4.37 -4.61
C VAL A 32 -0.40 -3.14 -3.92
N ALA A 33 -1.70 -3.17 -3.61
CA ALA A 33 -2.38 -2.11 -2.87
C ALA A 33 -1.77 -1.88 -1.48
N TYR A 34 -1.42 -2.96 -0.77
CA TYR A 34 -0.71 -2.88 0.51
C TYR A 34 0.69 -2.26 0.36
N GLN A 35 1.44 -2.62 -0.68
CA GLN A 35 2.76 -2.02 -0.94
C GLN A 35 2.67 -0.52 -1.20
N LEU A 36 1.64 -0.06 -1.91
CA LEU A 36 1.39 1.38 -2.12
C LEU A 36 1.18 2.14 -0.79
N ILE A 37 0.45 1.53 0.15
CA ILE A 37 0.25 2.10 1.49
C ILE A 37 1.57 2.22 2.25
N VAL A 38 2.38 1.16 2.24
CA VAL A 38 3.68 1.16 2.92
C VAL A 38 4.63 2.19 2.32
N ILE A 39 4.70 2.27 0.98
CA ILE A 39 5.52 3.25 0.27
C ILE A 39 5.06 4.68 0.60
N ALA A 40 3.76 4.93 0.59
CA ALA A 40 3.20 6.24 0.95
C ALA A 40 3.60 6.65 2.39
N ALA A 41 3.49 5.72 3.35
CA ALA A 41 3.88 5.96 4.73
C ALA A 41 5.38 6.26 4.87
N ILE A 42 6.24 5.50 4.18
CA ILE A 42 7.70 5.72 4.18
C ILE A 42 8.04 7.10 3.60
N ILE A 43 7.46 7.47 2.46
CA ILE A 43 7.70 8.78 1.82
C ILE A 43 7.28 9.92 2.78
N ASN A 44 6.11 9.81 3.39
CA ASN A 44 5.60 10.81 4.33
C ASN A 44 6.50 10.95 5.57
N PHE A 45 6.86 9.81 6.18
CA PHE A 45 7.73 9.75 7.34
C PHE A 45 9.11 10.35 7.06
N LEU A 46 9.74 9.97 5.93
CA LEU A 46 11.02 10.53 5.50
C LEU A 46 10.93 12.04 5.28
N SER A 47 9.85 12.52 4.64
CA SER A 47 9.65 13.94 4.42
C SER A 47 9.54 14.72 5.72
N PHE A 48 8.81 14.19 6.71
CA PHE A 48 8.66 14.82 8.02
C PHE A 48 9.98 14.88 8.77
N PHE A 49 10.74 13.77 8.75
CA PHE A 49 12.04 13.69 9.41
C PHE A 49 13.07 14.64 8.80
N ILE A 50 13.13 14.73 7.46
CA ILE A 50 14.04 15.64 6.76
C ILE A 50 13.68 17.10 7.07
N HIS A 51 12.39 17.43 7.18
CA HIS A 51 11.93 18.81 7.38
C HIS A 51 12.11 19.31 8.81
N ASN A 52 11.84 18.48 9.82
CA ASN A 52 12.02 18.84 11.24
C ASN A 52 13.49 18.81 11.69
N GLY A 53 14.42 18.66 10.75
CA GLY A 53 15.79 18.22 10.95
C GLY A 53 16.57 18.91 12.06
N SER A 54 16.72 18.21 13.19
CA SER A 54 17.82 18.37 14.14
C SER A 54 18.85 17.24 14.04
N GLY A 55 18.61 16.22 13.21
CA GLY A 55 19.46 15.04 13.04
C GLY A 55 20.62 15.24 12.06
N GLY A 56 21.75 14.60 12.37
CA GLY A 56 22.95 14.57 11.53
C GLY A 56 22.77 13.77 10.24
N LEU A 57 23.77 13.80 9.36
CA LEU A 57 23.76 13.04 8.10
C LEU A 57 23.59 11.52 8.34
N TRP A 58 24.25 10.99 9.36
CA TRP A 58 24.22 9.57 9.71
C TRP A 58 22.83 9.11 10.18
N ASP A 59 22.09 9.95 10.90
CA ASP A 59 20.72 9.64 11.34
C ASP A 59 19.79 9.47 10.14
N LYS A 60 19.95 10.34 9.14
CA LYS A 60 19.18 10.29 7.88
C LYS A 60 19.48 9.00 7.10
N ILE A 61 20.76 8.63 6.98
CA ILE A 61 21.18 7.40 6.28
C ILE A 61 20.65 6.16 7.01
N PHE A 62 20.79 6.11 8.34
CA PHE A 62 20.31 4.98 9.14
C PHE A 62 18.80 4.78 8.98
N LEU A 63 18.04 5.88 9.00
CA LEU A 63 16.59 5.84 8.89
C LEU A 63 16.13 5.43 7.48
N ILE A 64 16.81 5.88 6.42
CA ILE A 64 16.56 5.39 5.05
C ILE A 64 16.83 3.88 4.96
N MET A 65 17.98 3.43 5.46
CA MET A 65 18.35 2.00 5.42
C MET A 65 17.35 1.14 6.20
N GLY A 66 16.97 1.56 7.42
CA GLY A 66 15.97 0.85 8.22
C GLY A 66 14.61 0.77 7.55
N SER A 67 14.19 1.84 6.85
CA SER A 67 12.93 1.85 6.10
C SER A 67 12.96 0.87 4.92
N ILE A 68 14.09 0.79 4.19
CA ILE A 68 14.26 -0.17 3.10
C ILE A 68 14.25 -1.61 3.64
N THR A 69 14.93 -1.87 4.75
CA THR A 69 14.95 -3.21 5.37
C THR A 69 13.56 -3.64 5.81
N LEU A 70 12.79 -2.74 6.44
CA LEU A 70 11.40 -3.02 6.82
C LEU A 70 10.52 -3.31 5.60
N TYR A 71 10.64 -2.51 4.53
CA TYR A 71 9.92 -2.74 3.29
C TYR A 71 10.24 -4.11 2.69
N LEU A 72 11.53 -4.47 2.61
CA LEU A 72 11.98 -5.76 2.08
C LEU A 72 11.50 -6.94 2.95
N LEU A 73 11.47 -6.78 4.28
CA LEU A 73 10.95 -7.80 5.19
C LEU A 73 9.46 -8.05 4.93
N ILE A 74 8.67 -6.97 4.85
CA ILE A 74 7.24 -7.04 4.54
C ILE A 74 7.03 -7.74 3.19
N PHE A 75 7.77 -7.32 2.17
CA PHE A 75 7.75 -7.94 0.84
C PHE A 75 8.08 -9.44 0.91
N ALA A 76 9.12 -9.83 1.64
CA ALA A 76 9.54 -11.22 1.77
C ALA A 76 8.50 -12.09 2.48
N VAL A 77 7.86 -11.57 3.55
CA VAL A 77 6.78 -12.28 4.25
C VAL A 77 5.59 -12.52 3.32
N PHE A 78 5.16 -11.49 2.59
CA PHE A 78 4.06 -11.65 1.63
C PHE A 78 4.41 -12.58 0.48
N PHE A 79 5.64 -12.47 -0.05
CA PHE A 79 6.14 -13.36 -1.08
C PHE A 79 6.17 -14.81 -0.61
N TYR A 80 6.63 -15.07 0.62
CA TYR A 80 6.64 -16.40 1.22
C TYR A 80 5.24 -16.98 1.41
N ILE A 81 4.29 -16.16 1.89
CA ILE A 81 2.88 -16.55 2.02
C ILE A 81 2.36 -16.95 0.64
N TYR A 82 2.55 -16.09 -0.37
CA TYR A 82 2.11 -16.34 -1.74
C TYR A 82 2.77 -17.58 -2.38
N SER A 83 4.07 -17.81 -2.16
CA SER A 83 4.79 -18.94 -2.76
C SER A 83 4.37 -20.29 -2.17
N ASN A 84 4.06 -20.34 -0.87
CA ASN A 84 3.69 -21.59 -0.18
C ASN A 84 2.19 -21.91 -0.23
N ILE A 85 1.38 -20.95 -0.69
CA ILE A 85 -0.05 -21.07 -0.88
C ILE A 85 -0.45 -22.15 -1.91
N GLY A 86 0.47 -22.54 -2.80
CA GLY A 86 0.25 -23.51 -3.87
C GLY A 86 -0.15 -24.93 -3.42
N ILE A 87 -0.07 -25.25 -2.12
CA ILE A 87 -0.32 -26.59 -1.59
C ILE A 87 -1.69 -26.73 -0.88
N LEU A 88 -2.33 -25.63 -0.43
CA LEU A 88 -3.45 -25.75 0.54
C LEU A 88 -4.85 -25.32 0.12
N LYS A 89 -5.07 -24.61 -1.00
CA LYS A 89 -6.37 -24.47 -1.72
C LYS A 89 -6.27 -23.30 -2.69
N ARG A 90 -5.96 -23.60 -3.95
CA ARG A 90 -5.97 -22.61 -5.05
C ARG A 90 -7.36 -22.00 -5.30
N GLN A 91 -8.43 -22.66 -4.85
CA GLN A 91 -9.82 -22.24 -5.07
C GLN A 91 -10.30 -21.13 -4.13
N GLU A 92 -9.84 -21.07 -2.87
CA GLU A 92 -10.24 -19.99 -1.94
C GLU A 92 -9.55 -18.65 -2.31
N ILE A 93 -8.42 -18.70 -3.02
CA ILE A 93 -7.61 -17.54 -3.41
C ILE A 93 -8.04 -16.95 -4.77
N MET A 94 -8.75 -17.73 -5.59
CA MET A 94 -9.55 -17.21 -6.72
C MET A 94 -10.93 -16.71 -6.28
N GLY A 95 -11.22 -16.77 -4.98
CA GLY A 95 -12.41 -16.17 -4.38
C GLY A 95 -12.43 -14.66 -4.59
N ASP A 96 -13.61 -14.07 -4.52
CA ASP A 96 -13.72 -12.61 -4.59
C ASP A 96 -13.24 -12.00 -3.26
N HIS A 97 -12.05 -11.38 -3.25
CA HIS A 97 -11.48 -10.74 -2.06
C HIS A 97 -12.01 -9.31 -1.85
N ARG A 98 -12.92 -8.86 -2.71
CA ARG A 98 -13.55 -7.55 -2.61
C ARG A 98 -14.39 -7.47 -1.34
N LEU A 99 -14.10 -6.48 -0.53
CA LEU A 99 -15.00 -6.07 0.55
C LEU A 99 -16.21 -5.31 -0.01
N PHE A 100 -16.02 -4.60 -1.14
CA PHE A 100 -17.08 -3.87 -1.82
C PHE A 100 -17.18 -4.28 -3.29
N ILE A 101 -18.35 -4.74 -3.70
CA ILE A 101 -18.67 -4.98 -5.11
C ILE A 101 -19.25 -3.68 -5.66
N LEU A 102 -18.38 -2.80 -6.17
CA LEU A 102 -18.82 -1.60 -6.86
C LEU A 102 -19.37 -1.98 -8.24
N LYS A 103 -20.68 -1.80 -8.44
CA LYS A 103 -21.32 -1.88 -9.75
C LYS A 103 -21.34 -0.49 -10.39
N ARG A 104 -21.41 -0.46 -11.72
CA ARG A 104 -21.53 0.79 -12.48
C ARG A 104 -22.77 1.60 -12.06
N SER A 105 -23.87 0.92 -11.71
CA SER A 105 -25.10 1.54 -11.20
C SER A 105 -24.85 2.35 -9.93
N ASP A 106 -23.98 1.88 -9.03
CA ASP A 106 -23.72 2.48 -7.72
C ASP A 106 -23.03 3.86 -7.84
N TRP A 107 -22.35 4.10 -8.96
CA TRP A 107 -21.67 5.38 -9.22
C TRP A 107 -22.61 6.46 -9.74
N TRP A 108 -23.68 6.06 -10.42
CA TRP A 108 -24.59 6.97 -11.12
C TRP A 108 -25.95 7.07 -10.45
N GLY A 109 -26.20 6.30 -9.38
CA GLY A 109 -27.50 6.26 -8.70
C GLY A 109 -28.62 5.73 -9.60
N GLU A 110 -28.27 4.96 -10.63
CA GLU A 110 -29.23 4.24 -11.47
C GLU A 110 -29.70 3.00 -10.71
N ASP A 111 -30.37 3.23 -9.59
CA ASP A 111 -31.18 2.23 -8.96
C ASP A 111 -32.42 2.08 -9.85
N ASN A 112 -32.44 1.01 -10.67
CA ASN A 112 -33.53 0.70 -11.58
C ASN A 112 -34.89 0.85 -10.88
N ILE A 113 -35.67 1.84 -11.30
CA ILE A 113 -37.14 1.88 -11.19
C ILE A 113 -37.70 1.09 -12.37
#